data_AF-A0A1A8VH65-F1
#
_entry.id   AF-A0A1A8VH65-F1
#
_cell.length_a   1.000
_cell.length_b   1.000
_cell.length_c   1.000
_cell.angle_alpha   90.00
_cell.angle_beta   90.00
_cell.angle_gamma   90.00
#
_symmetry.space_group_name_H-M   'P 1'
#
loop_
_entity.id
_entity.type
_entity.pdbx_description
1 polymer ?
#
loop_
_entity_poly.entity_id
_entity_poly.type
_entity_poly.pdbx_seq_one_letter_code
_entity_poly.pdbx_strand_id
1 'polypeptide(L)'
;FEIGNLLVIAFVSYFGAKLHRPKIIAVGCVLMSLGTFLMAMPHFINGRYKIETSIRSSMNSTANLSPCPIISSESSKPGDRTSMLPSTGCVQESSISMWIYVLLGNILRGIGETPVQPLGISYIDDYAQSENAALYIGCVQTIAVIGPAFGFLLGSLCAKLYVDIGYVDMETVTITPQDARWVGAWWLGYLIAGAITLMSAVPFWFLPKSLPVPLVKHDSSCSPDQTRFIKDSPAMNHKIRPEEPANLHLMLKEFVPTLKNLLGNPVYIIYLCVTIIQFNSLIGMVTYKPKYIEQHYGQSASKANLLMGMINIPAVALGMFSGGVIMKKYKLDVLGAAKFAFGTSLLGYFLSLFFLAMGCENTKVAGITVSYTGMDNRSYQELSLFSDCNSGCMCSRKEWDPVCGENGVTYVSPCLAGCTSSIGLGRNMVRHIL
;
A
#
# COMPACT_ATOMS: atom_id res chain seq x y z
N PHE A 1 -3.28 -8.46 -3.20
CA PHE A 1 -2.25 -9.31 -2.59
C PHE A 1 -2.85 -10.19 -1.50
N GLU A 2 -3.37 -9.63 -0.40
CA GLU A 2 -3.85 -10.40 0.77
C GLU A 2 -4.88 -11.49 0.46
N ILE A 3 -5.81 -11.23 -0.46
CA ILE A 3 -6.80 -12.23 -0.90
C ILE A 3 -6.12 -13.50 -1.41
N GLY A 4 -5.11 -13.36 -2.27
CA GLY A 4 -4.36 -14.50 -2.81
C GLY A 4 -3.62 -15.25 -1.71
N ASN A 5 -3.01 -14.53 -0.76
CA ASN A 5 -2.28 -15.12 0.35
C ASN A 5 -3.20 -15.93 1.29
N LEU A 6 -4.31 -15.31 1.73
CA LEU A 6 -5.29 -15.93 2.63
C LEU A 6 -5.91 -17.22 2.06
N LEU A 7 -6.10 -17.30 0.74
CA LEU A 7 -6.64 -18.49 0.08
C LEU A 7 -5.76 -19.73 0.24
N VAL A 8 -4.43 -19.55 0.28
CA VAL A 8 -3.48 -20.67 0.23
C VAL A 8 -2.64 -20.84 1.50
N ILE A 9 -2.60 -19.85 2.41
CA ILE A 9 -1.68 -19.86 3.56
C ILE A 9 -1.83 -21.04 4.50
N ALA A 10 -3.05 -21.45 4.85
CA ALA A 10 -3.25 -22.59 5.74
C ALA A 10 -2.78 -23.90 5.09
N PHE A 11 -3.06 -24.08 3.80
CA PHE A 11 -2.63 -25.24 3.03
C PHE A 11 -1.11 -25.27 2.86
N VAL A 12 -0.51 -24.17 2.40
CA VAL A 12 0.94 -24.08 2.18
C VAL A 12 1.71 -24.26 3.50
N SER A 13 1.21 -23.72 4.60
CA SER A 13 1.86 -23.88 5.92
C SER A 13 1.84 -25.34 6.40
N TYR A 14 0.74 -26.06 6.19
CA TYR A 14 0.62 -27.45 6.63
C TYR A 14 1.32 -28.45 5.69
N PHE A 15 1.04 -28.36 4.39
CA PHE A 15 1.57 -29.30 3.38
C PHE A 15 3.00 -28.95 2.97
N GLY A 16 3.31 -27.65 2.83
CA GLY A 16 4.63 -27.19 2.42
C GLY A 16 5.71 -27.55 3.43
N ALA A 17 5.38 -27.60 4.73
CA ALA A 17 6.32 -28.02 5.78
C ALA A 17 6.79 -29.48 5.64
N LYS A 18 6.00 -30.33 5.00
CA LYS A 18 6.27 -31.77 4.76
C LYS A 18 6.96 -32.04 3.42
N LEU A 19 7.12 -31.01 2.59
CA LEU A 19 7.72 -31.09 1.25
C LEU A 19 9.09 -30.38 1.24
N HIS A 20 9.69 -30.24 0.06
CA HIS A 20 10.99 -29.59 -0.11
C HIS A 20 10.88 -28.06 0.05
N ARG A 21 10.87 -27.59 1.31
CA ARG A 21 10.59 -26.18 1.69
C ARG A 21 11.36 -25.14 0.85
N PRO A 22 12.70 -25.22 0.67
CA PRO A 22 13.41 -24.20 -0.13
C PRO A 22 12.93 -24.09 -1.59
N LYS A 23 12.62 -25.21 -2.25
CA LYS A 23 12.11 -25.21 -3.62
C LYS A 23 10.71 -24.63 -3.72
N ILE A 24 9.85 -24.86 -2.73
CA ILE A 24 8.51 -24.24 -2.67
C ILE A 24 8.63 -22.73 -2.51
N ILE A 25 9.55 -22.26 -1.66
CA ILE A 25 9.86 -20.82 -1.53
C ILE A 25 10.34 -20.26 -2.88
N ALA A 26 11.26 -20.96 -3.56
CA ALA A 26 11.77 -20.52 -4.86
C ALA A 26 10.67 -20.39 -5.93
N VAL A 27 9.79 -21.39 -6.03
CA VAL A 27 8.61 -21.35 -6.92
C VAL A 27 7.68 -20.21 -6.53
N GLY A 28 7.47 -19.99 -5.23
CA GLY A 28 6.72 -18.85 -4.70
C GLY A 28 7.30 -17.51 -5.16
N CYS A 29 8.62 -17.31 -5.05
CA CYS A 29 9.30 -16.10 -5.52
C CYS A 29 9.14 -15.87 -7.03
N VAL A 30 9.22 -16.93 -7.86
CA VAL A 30 8.98 -16.83 -9.30
C VAL A 30 7.53 -16.40 -9.58
N LEU A 31 6.57 -17.01 -8.90
CA LEU A 31 5.14 -16.67 -9.03
C LEU A 31 4.86 -15.24 -8.56
N MET A 32 5.50 -14.82 -7.47
CA MET A 32 5.44 -13.47 -6.93
C MET A 32 5.96 -12.46 -7.95
N SER A 33 7.11 -12.72 -8.57
CA SER A 33 7.68 -11.89 -9.64
C SER A 33 6.75 -11.79 -10.84
N LEU A 34 6.18 -12.90 -11.29
CA LEU A 34 5.24 -12.92 -12.42
C LEU A 34 4.00 -12.06 -12.12
N GLY A 35 3.44 -12.18 -10.91
CA GLY A 35 2.34 -11.34 -10.46
C GLY A 35 2.71 -9.86 -10.45
N THR A 36 3.93 -9.54 -10.03
CA THR A 36 4.41 -8.15 -9.96
C THR A 36 4.60 -7.55 -11.36
N PHE A 37 5.15 -8.30 -12.32
CA PHE A 37 5.24 -7.87 -13.71
C PHE A 37 3.87 -7.69 -14.36
N LEU A 38 2.91 -8.57 -14.06
CA LEU A 38 1.53 -8.45 -14.55
C LEU A 38 0.85 -7.16 -14.06
N MET A 39 1.20 -6.67 -12.87
CA MET A 39 0.71 -5.39 -12.37
C MET A 39 1.26 -4.19 -13.16
N ALA A 40 2.45 -4.29 -13.76
CA ALA A 40 3.03 -3.25 -14.61
C ALA A 40 2.48 -3.25 -16.04
N MET A 41 1.94 -4.38 -16.52
CA MET A 41 1.45 -4.56 -17.89
C MET A 41 0.45 -3.50 -18.39
N PRO A 42 -0.52 -3.01 -17.58
CA PRO A 42 -1.49 -2.02 -18.06
C PRO A 42 -0.87 -0.75 -18.62
N HIS A 43 0.32 -0.35 -18.16
CA HIS A 43 0.98 0.83 -18.70
C HIS A 43 1.44 0.63 -20.15
N PHE A 44 1.90 -0.56 -20.51
CA PHE A 44 2.43 -0.86 -21.85
C PHE A 44 1.33 -1.22 -22.86
N ILE A 45 0.21 -1.74 -22.37
CA ILE A 45 -1.00 -2.01 -23.19
C ILE A 45 -1.80 -0.71 -23.38
N ASN A 46 -1.84 0.07 -22.30
CA ASN A 46 -2.08 1.50 -22.19
C ASN A 46 -1.59 2.37 -23.36
N GLY A 47 -2.45 3.02 -24.14
CA GLY A 47 -2.00 4.24 -24.83
C GLY A 47 -1.47 5.30 -23.85
N ARG A 48 -0.77 6.33 -24.36
CA ARG A 48 -0.15 7.41 -23.55
C ARG A 48 -1.13 8.03 -22.54
N TYR A 49 -0.60 8.44 -21.39
CA TYR A 49 -1.38 9.16 -20.39
C TYR A 49 -1.84 10.49 -20.97
N LYS A 50 -3.16 10.69 -21.03
CA LYS A 50 -3.77 11.94 -21.44
C LYS A 50 -4.09 12.74 -20.19
N ILE A 51 -3.49 13.92 -20.07
CA ILE A 51 -3.83 14.87 -19.01
C ILE A 51 -5.24 15.38 -19.29
N GLU A 52 -6.23 14.84 -18.59
CA GLU A 52 -7.58 15.40 -18.62
C GLU A 52 -7.57 16.71 -17.84
N THR A 53 -7.81 17.79 -18.57
CA THR A 53 -8.08 19.09 -17.98
C THR A 53 -9.55 19.40 -18.23
N SER A 54 -10.18 20.13 -17.30
CA SER A 54 -11.54 20.66 -17.42
C SER A 54 -11.77 21.46 -18.72
N ILE A 55 -10.69 21.85 -19.39
CA ILE A 55 -10.64 22.69 -20.59
C ILE A 55 -9.98 21.89 -21.71
N ARG A 56 -10.77 21.32 -22.63
CA ARG A 56 -10.22 20.65 -23.83
C ARG A 56 -9.49 21.69 -24.71
N SER A 57 -8.16 21.72 -24.63
CA SER A 57 -7.34 22.48 -25.58
C SER A 57 -7.37 21.75 -26.93
N SER A 58 -8.16 22.22 -27.90
CA SER A 58 -7.92 21.86 -29.30
C SER A 58 -6.65 22.56 -29.76
N MET A 59 -5.63 21.81 -30.19
CA MET A 59 -4.29 22.31 -30.56
C MET A 59 -4.25 23.33 -31.71
N ASN A 60 -5.39 23.77 -32.26
CA ASN A 60 -5.45 24.68 -33.41
C ASN A 60 -6.27 25.97 -33.18
N SER A 61 -6.59 26.33 -31.93
CA SER A 61 -7.36 27.56 -31.66
C SER A 61 -6.66 28.48 -30.68
N THR A 62 -6.29 29.67 -31.13
CA THR A 62 -5.96 30.88 -30.34
C THR A 62 -7.17 31.44 -29.56
N ALA A 63 -8.18 30.60 -29.27
CA ALA A 63 -9.43 31.04 -28.66
C ALA A 63 -9.31 31.00 -27.14
N ASN A 64 -9.60 32.14 -26.51
CA ASN A 64 -9.88 32.26 -25.07
C ASN A 64 -10.97 31.26 -24.68
N LEU A 65 -10.61 30.06 -24.19
CA LEU A 65 -11.58 29.12 -23.67
C LEU A 65 -11.98 29.58 -22.27
N SER A 66 -13.26 29.91 -22.08
CA SER A 66 -13.78 30.37 -20.81
C SER A 66 -14.05 29.17 -19.90
N PRO A 67 -13.40 29.08 -18.72
CA PRO A 67 -13.71 28.05 -17.72
C PRO A 67 -15.12 28.19 -17.12
N CYS A 68 -15.72 29.37 -17.29
CA CYS A 68 -17.09 29.72 -16.92
C CYS A 68 -17.98 29.67 -18.19
N PRO A 69 -18.86 28.67 -18.35
CA PRO A 69 -19.91 28.71 -19.35
C PRO A 69 -20.99 29.70 -18.89
N ILE A 70 -21.12 30.81 -19.64
CA ILE A 70 -22.11 31.88 -19.39
C ILE A 70 -23.46 31.49 -20.02
N ILE A 71 -24.56 31.88 -19.40
CA ILE A 71 -25.90 31.84 -20.01
C ILE A 71 -25.89 32.75 -21.26
N SER A 72 -25.90 32.18 -22.45
CA SER A 72 -26.11 32.94 -23.68
C SER A 72 -27.59 33.35 -23.76
N SER A 73 -27.90 34.53 -23.25
CA SER A 73 -29.19 35.22 -23.46
C SER A 73 -29.26 35.80 -24.87
N GLU A 74 -29.23 34.98 -25.92
CA GLU A 74 -29.66 35.41 -27.25
C GLU A 74 -31.07 34.91 -27.51
N SER A 75 -32.04 35.80 -27.28
CA SER A 75 -33.41 35.59 -27.70
C SER A 75 -33.52 35.65 -29.23
N SER A 76 -34.07 34.57 -29.78
CA SER A 76 -34.97 34.52 -30.95
C SER A 76 -34.43 34.91 -32.33
N LYS A 77 -34.02 33.91 -33.12
CA LYS A 77 -34.52 33.73 -34.50
C LYS A 77 -34.83 32.24 -34.74
N PRO A 78 -36.04 31.88 -35.22
CA PRO A 78 -36.40 30.50 -35.51
C PRO A 78 -35.96 30.15 -36.93
N GLY A 79 -34.97 29.28 -37.07
CA GLY A 79 -34.58 28.76 -38.38
C GLY A 79 -33.10 28.44 -38.51
N ASP A 80 -32.66 27.37 -37.85
CA ASP A 80 -32.00 26.27 -38.55
C ASP A 80 -31.80 25.11 -37.57
N ARG A 81 -32.53 24.02 -37.81
CA ARG A 81 -32.35 22.76 -37.08
C ARG A 81 -31.04 22.13 -37.54
N THR A 82 -29.91 22.58 -36.99
CA THR A 82 -28.75 21.71 -36.88
C THR A 82 -28.95 20.91 -35.61
N SER A 83 -29.42 19.68 -35.78
CA SER A 83 -29.55 18.69 -34.71
C SER A 83 -28.28 18.70 -33.85
N MET A 84 -28.39 19.19 -32.61
CA MET A 84 -27.54 18.71 -31.52
C MET A 84 -27.75 17.20 -31.48
N LEU A 85 -26.82 16.48 -32.11
CA LEU A 85 -26.66 15.07 -31.87
C LEU A 85 -26.47 14.97 -30.34
N PRO A 86 -27.34 14.27 -29.59
CA PRO A 86 -27.08 14.03 -28.19
C PRO A 86 -25.72 13.35 -28.17
N SER A 87 -24.77 13.98 -27.48
CA SER A 87 -23.42 13.46 -27.30
C SER A 87 -23.55 11.98 -27.04
N THR A 88 -23.17 11.19 -28.06
CA THR A 88 -23.04 9.74 -27.97
C THR A 88 -22.34 9.50 -26.66
N GLY A 89 -23.07 8.87 -25.72
CA GLY A 89 -22.53 8.48 -24.43
C GLY A 89 -21.17 7.86 -24.68
N CYS A 90 -20.20 8.20 -23.82
CA CYS A 90 -18.83 7.72 -23.84
C CYS A 90 -18.81 6.36 -24.53
N VAL A 91 -18.21 6.30 -25.73
CA VAL A 91 -17.93 5.03 -26.37
C VAL A 91 -17.13 4.29 -25.33
N GLN A 92 -17.80 3.35 -24.66
CA GLN A 92 -17.21 2.38 -23.78
C GLN A 92 -16.43 1.49 -24.74
N GLU A 93 -15.28 1.99 -25.22
CA GLU A 93 -14.28 1.12 -25.81
C GLU A 93 -14.14 -0.01 -24.81
N SER A 94 -14.36 -1.22 -25.31
CA SER A 94 -14.22 -2.48 -24.61
C SER A 94 -12.76 -2.68 -24.21
N SER A 95 -12.23 -1.78 -23.39
CA SER A 95 -11.02 -1.97 -22.63
C SER A 95 -11.40 -2.97 -21.56
N ILE A 96 -10.78 -4.14 -21.59
CA ILE A 96 -10.64 -4.95 -20.38
C ILE A 96 -10.19 -3.97 -19.30
N SER A 97 -11.07 -3.71 -18.33
CA SER A 97 -10.85 -2.69 -17.31
C SER A 97 -9.47 -2.93 -16.71
N MET A 98 -8.55 -1.96 -16.87
CA MET A 98 -7.12 -2.10 -16.51
C MET A 98 -6.91 -2.68 -15.10
N TRP A 99 -7.88 -2.45 -14.24
CA TRP A 99 -7.95 -2.98 -12.89
C TRP A 99 -7.91 -4.51 -12.82
N ILE A 100 -8.34 -5.24 -13.86
CA ILE A 100 -8.31 -6.72 -13.90
C ILE A 100 -6.86 -7.24 -13.89
N TYR A 101 -5.96 -6.66 -14.66
CA TYR A 101 -4.54 -7.04 -14.65
C TYR A 101 -3.89 -6.74 -13.31
N VAL A 102 -4.21 -5.58 -12.72
CA VAL A 102 -3.74 -5.21 -11.39
C VAL A 102 -4.29 -6.16 -10.32
N LEU A 103 -5.56 -6.54 -10.41
CA LEU A 103 -6.21 -7.50 -9.50
C LEU A 103 -5.59 -8.89 -9.62
N LEU A 104 -5.47 -9.42 -10.84
CA LEU A 104 -4.91 -10.74 -11.10
C LEU A 104 -3.44 -10.80 -10.69
N GLY A 105 -2.65 -9.78 -11.03
CA GLY A 105 -1.26 -9.66 -10.60
C GLY A 105 -1.13 -9.60 -9.09
N ASN A 106 -2.02 -8.88 -8.41
CA ASN A 106 -2.10 -8.86 -6.95
C ASN A 106 -2.42 -10.22 -6.33
N ILE A 107 -3.38 -10.97 -6.89
CA ILE A 107 -3.72 -12.32 -6.40
C ILE A 107 -2.54 -13.27 -6.59
N LEU A 108 -1.92 -13.24 -7.78
CA LEU A 108 -0.77 -14.08 -8.11
C LEU A 108 0.44 -13.76 -7.23
N ARG A 109 0.69 -12.47 -6.98
CA ARG A 109 1.69 -12.01 -6.01
C ARG A 109 1.40 -12.55 -4.61
N GLY A 110 0.12 -12.51 -4.21
CA GLY A 110 -0.44 -13.12 -2.99
C GLY A 110 -0.01 -14.56 -2.78
N ILE A 111 -0.33 -15.40 -3.76
CA ILE A 111 -0.06 -16.83 -3.73
C ILE A 111 1.45 -17.11 -3.69
N GLY A 112 2.24 -16.30 -4.41
CA GLY A 112 3.71 -16.46 -4.47
C GLY A 112 4.43 -16.11 -3.16
N GLU A 113 3.93 -15.13 -2.40
CA GLU A 113 4.52 -14.74 -1.11
C GLU A 113 4.21 -15.73 0.02
N THR A 114 3.05 -16.40 -0.05
CA THR A 114 2.56 -17.33 0.97
C THR A 114 3.60 -18.30 1.54
N PRO A 115 4.42 -19.02 0.74
CA PRO A 115 5.39 -19.96 1.30
C PRO A 115 6.57 -19.30 2.01
N VAL A 116 6.89 -18.03 1.76
CA VAL A 116 8.14 -17.39 2.18
C VAL A 116 8.25 -17.35 3.70
N GLN A 117 7.25 -16.79 4.38
CA GLN A 117 7.32 -16.58 5.83
C GLN A 117 7.10 -17.87 6.65
N PRO A 118 6.03 -18.66 6.42
CA PRO A 118 5.78 -19.87 7.21
C PRO A 118 6.85 -20.95 7.01
N LEU A 119 7.27 -21.19 5.76
CA LEU A 119 8.26 -22.21 5.47
C LEU A 119 9.68 -21.72 5.77
N GLY A 120 9.97 -20.43 5.59
CA GLY A 120 11.26 -19.85 5.92
C GLY A 120 11.55 -19.88 7.42
N ILE A 121 10.60 -19.43 8.24
CA ILE A 121 10.77 -19.43 9.71
C ILE A 121 10.87 -20.86 10.25
N SER A 122 9.98 -21.76 9.81
CA SER A 122 10.05 -23.16 10.26
C SER A 122 11.32 -23.87 9.79
N TYR A 123 11.85 -23.55 8.61
CA TYR A 123 13.13 -24.09 8.16
C TYR A 123 14.29 -23.60 9.04
N ILE A 124 14.30 -22.32 9.44
CA ILE A 124 15.33 -21.80 10.34
C ILE A 124 15.22 -22.45 11.73
N ASP A 125 14.01 -22.58 12.26
CA ASP A 125 13.78 -23.16 13.59
C ASP A 125 14.20 -24.63 13.66
N ASP A 126 13.92 -25.41 12.61
CA ASP A 126 14.26 -26.85 12.56
C ASP A 126 15.76 -27.13 12.46
N TYR A 127 16.54 -26.22 11.87
CA TYR A 127 17.98 -26.42 11.60
C TYR A 127 18.91 -25.55 12.46
N ALA A 128 18.39 -24.54 13.18
CA ALA A 128 19.16 -23.74 14.11
C ALA A 128 19.29 -24.43 15.46
N GLN A 129 20.41 -24.19 16.16
CA GLN A 129 20.53 -24.57 17.57
C GLN A 129 19.53 -23.76 18.41
N SER A 130 18.92 -24.38 19.43
CA SER A 130 17.86 -23.78 20.27
C SER A 130 18.27 -22.45 20.93
N GLU A 131 19.56 -22.28 21.23
CA GLU A 131 20.13 -21.04 21.77
C GLU A 131 20.22 -19.89 20.75
N ASN A 132 20.31 -20.21 19.45
CA ASN A 132 20.54 -19.26 18.36
C ASN A 132 19.31 -19.06 17.47
N ALA A 133 18.32 -19.97 17.51
CA ALA A 133 17.10 -19.92 16.71
C ALA A 133 16.35 -18.60 16.86
N ALA A 134 16.12 -18.16 18.10
CA ALA A 134 15.45 -16.89 18.40
C ALA A 134 16.19 -15.67 17.81
N LEU A 135 17.52 -15.70 17.79
CA LEU A 135 18.33 -14.62 17.21
C LEU A 135 18.21 -14.59 15.69
N TYR A 136 18.31 -15.74 15.02
CA TYR A 136 18.16 -15.82 13.56
C TYR A 136 16.76 -15.41 13.09
N ILE A 137 15.72 -15.85 13.79
CA ILE A 137 14.34 -15.42 13.53
C ILE A 137 14.20 -13.90 13.71
N GLY A 138 14.78 -13.35 14.78
CA GLY A 138 14.81 -11.90 15.01
C GLY A 138 15.52 -11.12 13.90
N CYS A 139 16.64 -11.61 13.39
CA CYS A 139 17.35 -11.02 12.25
C CYS A 139 16.49 -11.01 10.98
N VAL A 140 15.85 -12.15 10.64
CA VAL A 140 14.97 -12.24 9.46
C VAL A 140 13.79 -11.29 9.55
N GLN A 141 13.14 -11.22 10.72
CA GLN A 141 12.03 -10.29 10.96
C GLN A 141 12.47 -8.82 10.86
N THR A 142 13.67 -8.49 11.35
CA THR A 142 14.22 -7.13 11.24
C THR A 142 14.47 -6.75 9.78
N ILE A 143 15.05 -7.65 8.98
CA ILE A 143 15.26 -7.44 7.54
C ILE A 143 13.91 -7.25 6.81
N ALA A 144 12.90 -8.05 7.16
CA ALA A 144 11.56 -7.93 6.59
C ALA A 144 10.94 -6.54 6.84
N VAL A 145 11.21 -5.91 7.99
CA VAL A 145 10.71 -4.57 8.35
C VAL A 145 11.49 -3.45 7.66
N ILE A 146 12.77 -3.67 7.36
CA ILE A 146 13.60 -2.74 6.58
C ILE A 146 13.14 -2.70 5.11
N GLY A 147 12.63 -3.81 4.57
CA GLY A 147 12.11 -3.90 3.20
C GLY A 147 11.14 -2.77 2.81
N PRO A 148 10.06 -2.51 3.60
CA PRO A 148 9.17 -1.38 3.41
C PRO A 148 9.87 -0.01 3.31
N ALA A 149 10.97 0.24 4.03
CA ALA A 149 11.71 1.50 3.92
C ALA A 149 12.26 1.69 2.50
N PHE A 150 12.91 0.66 1.96
CA PHE A 150 13.37 0.65 0.56
C PHE A 150 12.20 0.75 -0.42
N GLY A 151 11.06 0.11 -0.12
CA GLY A 151 9.83 0.24 -0.91
C GLY A 151 9.31 1.67 -0.99
N PHE A 152 9.24 2.39 0.14
CA PHE A 152 8.85 3.80 0.17
C PHE A 152 9.85 4.71 -0.53
N LEU A 153 11.15 4.45 -0.40
CA LEU A 153 12.19 5.19 -1.11
C LEU A 153 12.07 4.98 -2.62
N LEU A 154 11.92 3.73 -3.07
CA LEU A 154 11.70 3.42 -4.48
C LEU A 154 10.40 4.04 -4.99
N GLY A 155 9.33 3.98 -4.21
CA GLY A 155 8.05 4.62 -4.49
C GLY A 155 8.16 6.14 -4.59
N SER A 156 8.99 6.77 -3.76
CA SER A 156 9.29 8.21 -3.83
C SER A 156 9.98 8.58 -5.15
N LEU A 157 10.99 7.79 -5.55
CA LEU A 157 11.70 7.99 -6.83
C LEU A 157 10.75 7.80 -8.02
N CYS A 158 9.97 6.72 -8.04
CA CYS A 158 9.00 6.45 -9.10
C CYS A 158 7.91 7.54 -9.15
N ALA A 159 7.45 8.02 -8.00
CA ALA A 159 6.46 9.10 -7.92
C ALA A 159 7.00 10.45 -8.41
N LYS A 160 8.31 10.69 -8.33
CA LYS A 160 8.96 11.92 -8.81
C LYS A 160 9.15 11.93 -10.34
N LEU A 161 9.24 10.77 -10.97
CA LEU A 161 9.36 10.63 -12.42
C LEU A 161 7.97 10.68 -13.07
N TYR A 162 7.85 11.34 -14.23
CA TYR A 162 6.58 11.40 -14.96
C TYR A 162 6.20 10.02 -15.52
N VAL A 163 4.89 9.72 -15.56
CA VAL A 163 4.38 8.40 -15.96
C VAL A 163 4.90 7.91 -17.32
N ASP A 164 4.98 8.79 -18.32
CA ASP A 164 5.43 8.47 -19.69
C ASP A 164 6.89 8.87 -19.92
N ILE A 165 7.76 8.67 -18.92
CA ILE A 165 9.20 8.96 -19.01
C ILE A 165 9.83 8.24 -20.21
N GLY A 166 10.55 8.99 -21.05
CA GLY A 166 11.20 8.47 -22.27
C GLY A 166 10.31 8.44 -23.52
N TYR A 167 9.00 8.67 -23.39
CA TYR A 167 8.06 8.78 -24.53
C TYR A 167 7.63 10.22 -24.83
N VAL A 168 7.83 11.14 -23.88
CA VAL A 168 7.44 12.56 -23.95
C VAL A 168 8.60 13.43 -23.49
N ASP A 169 8.88 14.51 -24.23
CA ASP A 169 9.87 15.52 -23.82
C ASP A 169 9.38 16.25 -22.58
N MET A 170 10.20 16.24 -21.51
CA MET A 170 9.85 16.85 -20.22
C MET A 170 9.58 18.36 -20.33
N GLU A 171 10.11 19.02 -21.36
CA GLU A 171 9.88 20.44 -21.66
C GLU A 171 8.46 20.71 -22.16
N THR A 172 7.81 19.71 -22.77
CA THR A 172 6.41 19.79 -23.21
C THR A 172 5.42 19.49 -22.09
N VAL A 173 5.90 18.90 -20.98
CA VAL A 173 5.06 18.55 -19.83
C VAL A 173 4.83 19.79 -18.98
N THR A 174 3.57 20.14 -18.84
CA THR A 174 3.15 21.41 -18.27
C THR A 174 2.91 21.37 -16.76
N ILE A 175 2.96 20.18 -16.17
CA ILE A 175 2.57 19.92 -14.78
C ILE A 175 3.80 19.57 -13.92
N THR A 176 3.75 19.90 -12.64
CA THR A 176 4.82 19.61 -11.67
C THR A 176 4.43 18.45 -10.74
N PRO A 177 5.38 17.81 -10.04
CA PRO A 177 5.07 16.78 -9.04
C PRO A 177 4.19 17.22 -7.87
N GLN A 178 3.95 18.52 -7.72
CA GLN A 178 3.04 19.11 -6.74
C GLN A 178 1.61 19.25 -7.27
N ASP A 179 1.41 19.17 -8.58
CA ASP A 179 0.09 19.23 -9.21
C ASP A 179 -0.70 17.95 -8.93
N ALA A 180 -1.99 18.06 -8.61
CA ALA A 180 -2.85 16.92 -8.31
C ALA A 180 -3.01 15.96 -9.50
N ARG A 181 -2.79 16.44 -10.74
CA ARG A 181 -2.85 15.65 -11.98
C ARG A 181 -1.55 14.89 -12.26
N TRP A 182 -0.50 15.09 -11.45
CA TRP A 182 0.75 14.39 -11.63
C TRP A 182 0.61 12.91 -11.31
N VAL A 183 0.85 12.07 -12.32
CA VAL A 183 0.97 10.62 -12.15
C VAL A 183 2.44 10.26 -12.29
N GLY A 184 2.96 9.62 -11.24
CA GLY A 184 4.32 9.10 -11.24
C GLY A 184 4.50 7.87 -12.14
N ALA A 185 5.74 7.51 -12.46
CA ALA A 185 6.12 6.27 -13.14
C ALA A 185 5.91 5.02 -12.25
N TRP A 186 4.67 4.78 -11.83
CA TRP A 186 4.28 3.72 -10.90
C TRP A 186 4.65 2.31 -11.38
N TRP A 187 4.63 2.09 -12.70
CA TRP A 187 4.96 0.81 -13.35
C TRP A 187 6.43 0.43 -13.16
N LEU A 188 7.33 1.41 -13.08
CA LEU A 188 8.77 1.20 -12.94
C LEU A 188 9.11 0.50 -11.63
N GLY A 189 8.43 0.89 -10.54
CA GLY A 189 8.61 0.27 -9.23
C GLY A 189 8.28 -1.23 -9.24
N TYR A 190 7.22 -1.62 -9.96
CA TYR A 190 6.84 -3.02 -10.11
C TYR A 190 7.86 -3.83 -10.93
N LEU A 191 8.44 -3.27 -11.98
CA LEU A 191 9.50 -3.93 -12.74
C LEU A 191 10.77 -4.16 -11.90
N ILE A 192 11.20 -3.13 -11.17
CA ILE A 192 12.39 -3.23 -10.32
C ILE A 192 12.15 -4.26 -9.19
N ALA A 193 11.00 -4.18 -8.51
CA ALA A 193 10.66 -5.11 -7.43
C ALA A 193 10.50 -6.56 -7.94
N GLY A 194 9.88 -6.74 -9.11
CA GLY A 194 9.75 -8.04 -9.76
C GLY A 194 11.12 -8.64 -10.10
N ALA A 195 12.02 -7.86 -10.71
CA ALA A 195 13.36 -8.32 -11.05
C ALA A 195 14.18 -8.73 -9.82
N ILE A 196 14.16 -7.92 -8.75
CA ILE A 196 14.84 -8.25 -7.48
C ILE A 196 14.28 -9.54 -6.88
N THR A 197 12.96 -9.68 -6.88
CA THR A 197 12.28 -10.89 -6.39
C THR A 197 12.68 -12.12 -7.22
N LEU A 198 12.73 -12.01 -8.53
CA LEU A 198 13.14 -13.10 -9.41
C LEU A 198 14.59 -13.52 -9.15
N MET A 199 15.50 -12.57 -8.97
CA MET A 199 16.88 -12.85 -8.60
C MET A 199 16.99 -13.56 -7.25
N SER A 200 16.17 -13.16 -6.27
CA SER A 200 16.16 -13.82 -4.95
C SER A 200 15.69 -15.27 -4.98
N ALA A 201 15.00 -15.72 -6.04
CA ALA A 201 14.58 -17.12 -6.17
C ALA A 201 15.76 -18.06 -6.42
N VAL A 202 16.82 -17.57 -7.09
CA VAL A 202 17.95 -18.39 -7.57
C VAL A 202 18.69 -19.11 -6.43
N PRO A 203 19.08 -18.46 -5.33
CA PRO A 203 19.76 -19.14 -4.22
C PRO A 203 18.97 -20.28 -3.60
N PHE A 204 17.63 -20.17 -3.53
CA PHE A 204 16.78 -21.20 -2.93
C PHE A 204 16.73 -22.50 -3.74
N TRP A 205 17.03 -22.47 -5.04
CA TRP A 205 17.11 -23.68 -5.87
C TRP A 205 18.32 -24.56 -5.52
N PHE A 206 19.38 -23.97 -4.97
CA PHE A 206 20.61 -24.68 -4.61
C PHE A 206 20.59 -25.21 -3.17
N LEU A 207 19.60 -24.86 -2.36
CA LEU A 207 19.50 -25.33 -0.99
C LEU A 207 19.00 -26.79 -0.95
N PRO A 208 19.65 -27.66 -0.15
CA PRO A 208 19.24 -29.06 -0.01
C PRO A 208 17.89 -29.19 0.71
N LYS A 209 17.22 -30.33 0.53
CA LYS A 209 15.95 -30.64 1.22
C LYS A 209 16.12 -30.63 2.75
N SER A 210 17.26 -31.13 3.21
CA SER A 210 17.62 -31.20 4.62
C SER A 210 19.10 -30.88 4.81
N LEU A 211 19.40 -30.14 5.88
CA LEU A 211 20.78 -29.91 6.33
C LEU A 211 21.18 -31.07 7.26
N PRO A 212 22.44 -31.55 7.20
CA PRO A 212 22.94 -32.53 8.14
C PRO A 212 22.98 -31.90 9.54
N VAL A 213 22.08 -32.34 10.42
CA VAL A 213 22.05 -31.90 11.82
C VAL A 213 23.20 -32.61 12.56
N PRO A 214 24.11 -31.89 13.23
CA PRO A 214 25.09 -32.52 14.10
C PRO A 214 24.36 -33.26 15.22
N LEU A 215 24.62 -34.57 15.36
CA LEU A 215 24.16 -35.39 16.49
C LEU A 215 24.78 -34.86 17.80
N VAL A 216 24.17 -33.85 18.42
CA VAL A 216 24.48 -33.46 19.78
C VAL A 216 23.47 -34.15 20.71
N LYS A 217 24.01 -34.95 21.63
CA LYS A 217 23.27 -35.72 22.64
C LYS A 217 22.29 -34.80 23.37
N HIS A 218 21.02 -35.22 23.38
CA HIS A 218 19.96 -34.58 24.12
C HIS A 218 20.16 -34.89 25.62
N ASP A 219 20.90 -34.04 26.33
CA ASP A 219 20.82 -34.03 27.79
C ASP A 219 19.45 -33.46 28.19
N SER A 220 18.78 -34.22 29.03
CA SER A 220 17.44 -34.00 29.54
C SER A 220 17.39 -32.81 30.49
N SER A 221 17.03 -31.63 29.99
CA SER A 221 16.53 -30.53 30.82
C SER A 221 15.68 -29.53 30.01
N CYS A 222 14.62 -30.02 29.35
CA CYS A 222 13.54 -29.14 28.91
C CYS A 222 12.59 -28.85 30.08
N SER A 223 12.31 -27.57 30.28
CA SER A 223 11.34 -27.02 31.23
C SER A 223 9.91 -27.57 31.00
N PRO A 224 9.04 -27.59 32.04
CA PRO A 224 7.80 -28.36 32.01
C PRO A 224 6.67 -27.81 31.12
N ASP A 225 6.84 -26.64 30.49
CA ASP A 225 5.71 -25.91 29.90
C ASP A 225 5.51 -26.12 28.38
N GLN A 226 6.34 -26.92 27.70
CA GLN A 226 6.15 -27.23 26.27
C GLN A 226 5.54 -28.61 25.96
N THR A 227 5.18 -29.44 26.95
CA THR A 227 4.81 -30.85 26.72
C THR A 227 3.32 -31.21 26.87
N ARG A 228 2.39 -30.24 26.86
CA ARG A 228 0.94 -30.57 26.90
C ARG A 228 0.24 -30.58 25.54
N PHE A 229 0.83 -30.03 24.48
CA PHE A 229 0.21 -29.99 23.14
C PHE A 229 0.66 -31.12 22.19
N ILE A 230 1.62 -31.94 22.60
CA ILE A 230 2.09 -33.12 21.85
C ILE A 230 2.11 -34.31 22.82
N LYS A 231 0.93 -34.75 23.26
CA LYS A 231 0.75 -36.07 23.87
C LYS A 231 -0.32 -36.78 23.04
N ASP A 232 0.16 -37.46 22.00
CA ASP A 232 -0.37 -38.70 21.41
C ASP A 232 0.33 -38.98 20.07
N SER A 233 1.66 -39.11 20.13
CA SER A 233 2.40 -39.85 19.10
C SER A 233 3.30 -40.86 19.79
N PRO A 234 3.23 -42.15 19.42
CA PRO A 234 4.01 -43.18 20.07
C PRO A 234 5.50 -42.90 19.80
N ALA A 235 6.31 -43.08 20.84
CA ALA A 235 7.75 -42.85 20.88
C ALA A 235 8.46 -43.15 19.55
N MET A 236 8.95 -42.09 18.89
CA MET A 236 9.80 -42.21 17.70
C MET A 236 11.23 -42.54 18.14
N ASN A 237 11.50 -43.83 18.29
CA ASN A 237 12.87 -44.35 18.26
C ASN A 237 13.48 -43.98 16.90
N HIS A 238 14.51 -43.12 16.92
CA HIS A 238 15.34 -42.81 15.77
C HIS A 238 16.10 -44.06 15.28
N LYS A 239 15.45 -44.83 14.41
CA LYS A 239 16.14 -45.57 13.35
C LYS A 239 15.71 -44.94 12.04
N ILE A 240 16.70 -44.58 11.22
CA ILE A 240 16.56 -44.10 9.85
C ILE A 240 15.53 -44.97 9.14
N ARG A 241 14.30 -44.45 8.99
CA ARG A 241 13.24 -45.09 8.19
C ARG A 241 13.30 -44.45 6.81
N PRO A 242 13.26 -45.24 5.72
CA PRO A 242 13.13 -44.69 4.37
C PRO A 242 11.87 -43.82 4.33
N GLU A 243 11.97 -42.60 3.82
CA GLU A 243 10.83 -41.68 3.71
C GLU A 243 9.68 -42.36 2.95
N GLU A 244 8.58 -42.65 3.63
CA GLU A 244 7.33 -43.07 2.97
C GLU A 244 6.83 -41.91 2.10
N PRO A 245 6.35 -42.16 0.87
CA PRO A 245 5.84 -41.11 0.00
C PRO A 245 4.69 -40.39 0.70
N ALA A 246 4.74 -39.06 0.70
CA ALA A 246 3.75 -38.22 1.36
C ALA A 246 2.34 -38.55 0.82
N ASN A 247 1.56 -39.31 1.58
CA ASN A 247 0.18 -39.65 1.22
C ASN A 247 -0.71 -38.43 1.44
N LEU A 248 -1.01 -37.71 0.36
CA LEU A 248 -1.82 -36.47 0.37
C LEU A 248 -3.20 -36.68 1.02
N HIS A 249 -3.80 -37.85 0.82
CA HIS A 249 -5.07 -38.23 1.43
C HIS A 249 -4.99 -38.32 2.96
N LEU A 250 -3.91 -38.90 3.51
CA LEU A 250 -3.72 -39.01 4.96
C LEU A 250 -3.48 -37.63 5.58
N MET A 251 -2.67 -36.80 4.92
CA MET A 251 -2.42 -35.42 5.34
C MET A 251 -3.69 -34.56 5.34
N LEU A 252 -4.57 -34.72 4.34
CA LEU A 252 -5.83 -33.98 4.29
C LEU A 252 -6.79 -34.41 5.41
N LYS A 253 -6.81 -35.70 5.74
CA LYS A 253 -7.63 -36.24 6.85
C LYS A 253 -7.19 -35.69 8.21
N GLU A 254 -5.89 -35.47 8.40
CA GLU A 254 -5.32 -34.93 9.64
C GLU A 254 -5.42 -33.40 9.75
N PHE A 255 -5.52 -32.69 8.63
CA PHE A 255 -5.56 -31.22 8.60
C PHE A 255 -6.72 -30.62 9.41
N VAL A 256 -7.95 -31.11 9.20
CA VAL A 256 -9.16 -30.56 9.84
C VAL A 256 -9.14 -30.75 11.37
N PRO A 257 -8.83 -31.94 11.91
CA PRO A 257 -8.65 -32.13 13.36
C PRO A 257 -7.58 -31.21 13.97
N THR A 258 -6.41 -31.07 13.33
CA THR A 258 -5.34 -30.20 13.84
C THR A 258 -5.77 -28.74 13.87
N LEU A 259 -6.41 -28.25 12.81
CA LEU A 259 -6.93 -26.88 12.76
C LEU A 259 -7.99 -26.64 13.83
N LYS A 260 -8.88 -27.60 14.06
CA LYS A 260 -9.91 -27.53 15.11
C LYS A 260 -9.30 -27.45 16.51
N ASN A 261 -8.27 -28.25 16.80
CA ASN A 261 -7.59 -28.21 18.10
C ASN A 261 -6.87 -26.87 18.33
N LEU A 262 -6.27 -26.30 17.29
CA LEU A 262 -5.61 -25.00 17.37
C LEU A 262 -6.60 -23.87 17.67
N LEU A 263 -7.71 -23.83 16.92
CA LEU A 263 -8.77 -22.84 17.11
C LEU A 263 -9.56 -23.04 18.42
N GLY A 264 -9.51 -24.24 19.01
CA GLY A 264 -10.09 -24.53 20.32
C GLY A 264 -9.27 -24.01 21.51
N ASN A 265 -8.04 -23.56 21.30
CA ASN A 265 -7.20 -23.03 22.38
C ASN A 265 -7.57 -21.56 22.68
N PRO A 266 -8.13 -21.25 23.87
CA PRO A 266 -8.59 -19.90 24.19
C PRO A 266 -7.45 -18.87 24.25
N VAL A 267 -6.26 -19.27 24.68
CA VAL A 267 -5.09 -18.38 24.74
C VAL A 267 -4.66 -17.98 23.34
N TYR A 268 -4.66 -18.94 22.41
CA TYR A 268 -4.34 -18.69 21.01
C TYR A 268 -5.34 -17.74 20.35
N ILE A 269 -6.64 -17.93 20.59
CA ILE A 269 -7.68 -17.05 20.05
C ILE A 269 -7.54 -15.62 20.59
N ILE A 270 -7.31 -15.44 21.89
CA ILE A 270 -7.11 -14.11 22.48
C ILE A 270 -5.87 -13.45 21.87
N TYR A 271 -4.76 -14.19 21.77
CA TYR A 271 -3.54 -13.70 21.14
C TYR A 271 -3.75 -13.29 19.68
N LEU A 272 -4.51 -14.10 18.92
CA LEU A 272 -4.84 -13.83 17.52
C LEU A 272 -5.69 -12.56 17.38
N CYS A 273 -6.71 -12.37 18.22
CA CYS A 273 -7.53 -11.15 18.23
C CYS A 273 -6.68 -9.89 18.49
N VAL A 274 -5.79 -9.93 19.50
CA VAL A 274 -4.89 -8.81 19.82
C VAL A 274 -3.98 -8.50 18.63
N THR A 275 -3.38 -9.53 18.05
CA THR A 275 -2.45 -9.42 16.91
C THR A 275 -3.15 -8.83 15.69
N ILE A 276 -4.37 -9.26 15.37
CA ILE A 276 -5.16 -8.72 14.26
C ILE A 276 -5.40 -7.22 14.44
N ILE A 277 -5.80 -6.78 15.63
CA ILE A 277 -6.06 -5.35 15.89
C ILE A 277 -4.77 -4.53 15.73
N GLN A 278 -3.66 -5.02 16.29
CA GLN A 278 -2.36 -4.34 16.22
C GLN A 278 -1.83 -4.23 14.79
N PHE A 279 -1.84 -5.31 14.01
CA PHE A 279 -1.36 -5.29 12.63
C PHE A 279 -2.26 -4.48 11.71
N ASN A 280 -3.59 -4.52 11.89
CA ASN A 280 -4.49 -3.65 11.11
C ASN A 280 -4.21 -2.18 11.36
N SER A 281 -3.96 -1.78 12.62
CA SER A 281 -3.58 -0.41 12.96
C SER A 281 -2.27 0.00 12.26
N LEU A 282 -1.26 -0.86 12.31
CA LEU A 282 0.04 -0.61 11.65
C LEU A 282 -0.11 -0.48 10.12
N ILE A 283 -0.78 -1.44 9.47
CA ILE A 283 -0.99 -1.44 8.02
C ILE A 283 -1.83 -0.24 7.57
N GLY A 284 -2.88 0.09 8.33
CA GLY A 284 -3.70 1.27 8.08
C GLY A 284 -2.88 2.56 8.14
N MET A 285 -2.03 2.70 9.17
CA MET A 285 -1.15 3.86 9.31
C MET A 285 -0.13 3.95 8.17
N VAL A 286 0.52 2.85 7.81
CA VAL A 286 1.51 2.82 6.71
C VAL A 286 0.87 3.12 5.35
N THR A 287 -0.35 2.65 5.11
CA THR A 287 -1.04 2.78 3.81
C THR A 287 -1.67 4.16 3.61
N TYR A 288 -2.40 4.66 4.62
CA TYR A 288 -3.22 5.86 4.45
C TYR A 288 -2.51 7.15 4.86
N LYS A 289 -1.51 7.09 5.74
CA LYS A 289 -0.78 8.30 6.19
C LYS A 289 -0.03 9.04 5.08
N PRO A 290 0.68 8.39 4.13
CA PRO A 290 1.25 9.12 2.99
C PRO A 290 0.16 9.85 2.20
N LYS A 291 -0.97 9.20 1.95
CA LYS A 291 -2.09 9.80 1.22
C LYS A 291 -2.73 10.95 1.98
N TYR A 292 -2.85 10.81 3.29
CA TYR A 292 -3.29 11.90 4.17
C TYR A 292 -2.34 13.11 4.06
N ILE A 293 -1.03 12.88 4.04
CA ILE A 293 -0.04 13.95 3.86
C ILE A 293 -0.16 14.63 2.49
N GLU A 294 -0.41 13.85 1.44
CA GLU A 294 -0.65 14.40 0.10
C GLU A 294 -1.89 15.30 0.05
N GLN A 295 -3.02 14.81 0.57
CA GLN A 295 -4.31 15.47 0.43
C GLN A 295 -4.49 16.63 1.42
N HIS A 296 -4.15 16.44 2.69
CA HIS A 296 -4.36 17.46 3.73
C HIS A 296 -3.26 18.52 3.81
N TYR A 297 -2.00 18.15 3.50
CA TYR A 297 -0.87 19.09 3.59
C TYR A 297 -0.35 19.53 2.22
N GLY A 298 -1.04 19.16 1.13
CA GLY A 298 -0.68 19.55 -0.24
C GLY A 298 0.73 19.14 -0.65
N GLN A 299 1.31 18.11 -0.02
CA GLN A 299 2.66 17.66 -0.35
C GLN A 299 2.62 16.71 -1.55
N SER A 300 3.63 16.77 -2.41
CA SER A 300 3.77 15.80 -3.51
C SER A 300 3.87 14.36 -2.98
N ALA A 301 3.35 13.40 -3.74
CA ALA A 301 3.44 11.96 -3.41
C ALA A 301 4.88 11.50 -3.15
N SER A 302 5.86 12.02 -3.90
CA SER A 302 7.27 11.69 -3.68
C SER A 302 7.78 12.08 -2.28
N LYS A 303 7.47 13.30 -1.83
CA LYS A 303 7.88 13.81 -0.51
C LYS A 303 7.15 13.10 0.64
N ALA A 304 5.87 12.80 0.47
CA ALA A 304 5.10 12.03 1.46
C ALA A 304 5.68 10.61 1.63
N ASN A 305 5.96 9.92 0.53
CA ASN A 305 6.59 8.59 0.55
C ASN A 305 8.00 8.63 1.15
N LEU A 306 8.81 9.64 0.82
CA LEU A 306 10.14 9.81 1.40
C LEU A 306 10.09 9.97 2.93
N LEU A 307 9.17 10.80 3.42
CA LEU A 307 9.00 11.03 4.86
C LEU A 307 8.64 9.74 5.60
N MET A 308 7.73 8.94 5.03
CA MET A 308 7.32 7.66 5.59
C MET A 308 8.46 6.63 5.59
N GLY A 309 9.20 6.53 4.50
CA GLY A 309 10.35 5.62 4.37
C GLY A 309 11.52 5.97 5.29
N MET A 310 11.79 7.26 5.52
CA MET A 310 12.94 7.72 6.31
C MET A 310 12.68 7.82 7.81
N ILE A 311 11.48 8.23 8.23
CA ILE A 311 11.21 8.50 9.65
C ILE A 311 10.43 7.35 10.29
N ASN A 312 9.36 6.91 9.64
CA ASN A 312 8.42 5.99 10.28
C ASN A 312 8.96 4.54 10.31
N ILE A 313 9.41 4.02 9.16
CA ILE A 313 9.85 2.63 9.08
C ILE A 313 11.11 2.34 9.94
N PRO A 314 12.16 3.20 9.96
CA PRO A 314 13.30 2.96 10.84
C PRO A 314 12.94 2.98 12.32
N ALA A 315 11.96 3.79 12.74
CA ALA A 315 11.47 3.78 14.11
C ALA A 315 10.82 2.43 14.48
N VAL A 316 10.03 1.84 13.57
CA VAL A 316 9.45 0.49 13.75
C VAL A 316 10.56 -0.57 13.82
N ALA A 317 11.55 -0.51 12.91
CA ALA A 317 12.68 -1.45 12.91
C ALA A 317 13.50 -1.38 14.20
N LEU A 318 13.80 -0.17 14.70
CA LEU A 318 14.49 0.05 15.97
C LEU A 318 13.66 -0.47 17.15
N GLY A 319 12.34 -0.29 17.14
CA GLY A 319 11.43 -0.84 18.15
C GLY A 319 11.47 -2.37 18.22
N MET A 320 11.39 -3.04 17.06
CA MET A 320 11.46 -4.51 17.00
C MET A 320 12.83 -5.06 17.40
N PHE A 321 13.91 -4.43 16.92
CA PHE A 321 15.28 -4.84 17.27
C PHE A 321 15.56 -4.64 18.76
N SER A 322 15.21 -3.47 19.32
CA SER A 322 15.39 -3.19 20.75
C SER A 322 14.54 -4.12 21.63
N GLY A 323 13.30 -4.44 21.22
CA GLY A 323 12.47 -5.44 21.88
C GLY A 323 13.14 -6.81 21.96
N GLY A 324 13.70 -7.30 20.84
CA GLY A 324 14.44 -8.56 20.80
C GLY A 324 15.71 -8.55 21.68
N VAL A 325 16.47 -7.45 21.67
CA VAL A 325 17.66 -7.27 22.52
C VAL A 325 17.29 -7.27 24.00
N ILE A 326 16.19 -6.60 24.40
CA ILE A 326 15.70 -6.58 25.78
C ILE A 326 15.29 -7.98 26.21
N MET A 327 14.53 -8.71 25.39
CA MET A 327 14.13 -10.10 25.69
C MET A 327 15.35 -10.99 25.90
N LYS A 328 16.38 -10.88 25.05
CA LYS A 328 17.62 -11.67 25.16
C LYS A 328 18.45 -11.27 26.38
N LYS A 329 18.65 -9.97 26.61
CA LYS A 329 19.53 -9.45 27.68
C LYS A 329 18.98 -9.74 29.08
N TYR A 330 17.66 -9.58 29.26
CA TYR A 330 17.02 -9.79 30.56
C TYR A 330 16.44 -11.19 30.75
N LYS A 331 16.54 -12.06 29.74
CA LYS A 331 16.00 -13.44 29.76
C LYS A 331 14.56 -13.45 30.29
N LEU A 332 13.71 -12.60 29.70
CA LEU A 332 12.34 -12.42 30.17
C LEU A 332 11.55 -13.72 29.96
N ASP A 333 10.96 -14.21 31.04
CA ASP A 333 9.97 -15.29 30.99
C ASP A 333 8.67 -14.81 30.31
N VAL A 334 7.79 -15.72 29.91
CA VAL A 334 6.53 -15.42 29.17
C VAL A 334 5.70 -14.35 29.89
N LEU A 335 5.59 -14.45 31.23
CA LEU A 335 4.88 -13.46 32.04
C LEU A 335 5.62 -12.11 32.07
N GLY A 336 6.95 -12.12 32.06
CA GLY A 336 7.77 -10.91 31.97
C GLY A 336 7.61 -10.20 30.62
N ALA A 337 7.61 -10.96 29.52
CA ALA A 337 7.38 -10.45 28.18
C ALA A 337 5.97 -9.85 28.03
N ALA A 338 4.95 -10.50 28.59
CA ALA A 338 3.58 -9.98 28.59
C ALA A 338 3.46 -8.66 29.37
N LYS A 339 4.09 -8.55 30.55
CA LYS A 339 4.13 -7.30 31.33
C LYS A 339 4.85 -6.18 30.57
N PHE A 340 5.96 -6.49 29.91
CA PHE A 340 6.69 -5.53 29.09
C PHE A 340 5.87 -5.04 27.89
N ALA A 341 5.20 -5.95 27.17
CA ALA A 341 4.32 -5.61 26.06
C ALA A 341 3.13 -4.74 26.51
N PHE A 342 2.54 -5.03 27.66
CA PHE A 342 1.48 -4.21 28.24
C PHE A 342 1.98 -2.80 28.61
N GLY A 343 3.12 -2.70 29.29
CA GLY A 343 3.71 -1.43 29.69
C GLY A 343 4.07 -0.52 28.50
N THR A 344 4.67 -1.10 27.45
CA THR A 344 5.00 -0.37 26.21
C THR A 344 3.75 0.06 25.45
N SER A 345 2.71 -0.78 25.42
CA SER A 345 1.41 -0.42 24.81
C SER A 345 0.73 0.73 25.55
N LEU A 346 0.76 0.72 26.88
CA LEU A 346 0.19 1.78 27.71
C LEU A 346 0.96 3.10 27.52
N LEU A 347 2.29 3.05 27.49
CA LEU A 347 3.12 4.20 27.17
C LEU A 347 2.80 4.76 25.77
N GLY A 348 2.66 3.89 24.77
CA GLY A 348 2.25 4.27 23.41
C GLY A 348 0.89 4.95 23.37
N TYR A 349 -0.08 4.46 24.14
CA TYR A 349 -1.39 5.10 24.28
C TYR A 349 -1.27 6.52 24.83
N PHE A 350 -0.53 6.74 25.93
CA PHE A 350 -0.34 8.07 26.48
C PHE A 350 0.40 9.02 25.53
N LEU A 351 1.42 8.54 24.82
CA LEU A 351 2.11 9.34 23.80
C LEU A 351 1.17 9.74 22.65
N SER A 352 0.25 8.85 22.26
CA SER A 352 -0.71 9.14 21.19
C SER A 352 -1.70 10.26 21.56
N LEU A 353 -2.02 10.43 22.84
CA LEU A 353 -2.87 11.54 23.30
C LEU A 353 -2.21 12.91 23.04
N PHE A 354 -0.89 12.97 22.96
CA PHE A 354 -0.19 14.21 22.62
C PHE A 354 -0.50 14.71 21.20
N PHE A 355 -0.90 13.82 20.28
CA PHE A 355 -1.35 14.24 18.95
C PHE A 355 -2.61 15.10 18.99
N LEU A 356 -3.44 14.99 20.04
CA LEU A 356 -4.61 15.88 20.20
C LEU A 356 -4.20 17.32 20.52
N ALA A 357 -3.01 17.53 21.09
CA ALA A 357 -2.49 18.86 21.39
C ALA A 357 -1.77 19.49 20.18
N MET A 358 -1.35 18.69 19.20
CA MET A 358 -0.68 19.16 17.98
C MET A 358 -1.72 19.49 16.90
N GLY A 359 -1.91 20.78 16.61
CA GLY A 359 -2.73 21.25 15.49
C GLY A 359 -1.89 21.92 14.42
N CYS A 360 -2.38 21.90 13.18
CA CYS A 360 -1.89 22.74 12.09
C CYS A 360 -3.08 23.53 11.51
N GLU A 361 -2.84 24.70 10.94
CA GLU A 361 -3.90 25.44 10.26
C GLU A 361 -4.40 24.63 9.06
N ASN A 362 -5.73 24.54 8.93
CA ASN A 362 -6.35 23.89 7.78
C ASN A 362 -6.06 24.70 6.51
N THR A 363 -5.89 24.02 5.38
CA THR A 363 -5.78 24.67 4.07
C THR A 363 -7.02 25.51 3.79
N LYS A 364 -6.83 26.76 3.37
CA LYS A 364 -7.92 27.71 3.08
C LYS A 364 -8.59 27.37 1.75
N VAL A 365 -9.75 26.71 1.80
CA VAL A 365 -10.56 26.35 0.64
C VAL A 365 -11.88 27.13 0.65
N ALA A 366 -12.13 27.88 -0.42
CA ALA A 366 -13.33 28.71 -0.58
C ALA A 366 -14.61 27.85 -0.54
N GLY A 367 -15.56 28.23 0.31
CA GLY A 367 -16.84 27.54 0.46
C GLY A 367 -16.78 26.22 1.23
N ILE A 368 -15.62 25.87 1.82
CA ILE A 368 -15.45 24.67 2.66
C ILE A 368 -14.83 25.01 4.02
N THR A 369 -13.72 25.76 4.03
CA THR A 369 -13.04 26.15 5.28
C THR A 369 -13.02 27.66 5.50
N VAL A 370 -13.08 28.44 4.42
CA VAL A 370 -13.13 29.91 4.44
C VAL A 370 -14.20 30.42 3.49
N SER A 371 -14.69 31.64 3.70
CA SER A 371 -15.56 32.30 2.73
C SER A 371 -14.79 32.65 1.44
N TYR A 372 -15.52 32.92 0.36
CA TYR A 372 -14.94 33.36 -0.93
C TYR A 372 -14.11 34.65 -0.82
N THR A 373 -14.34 35.48 0.20
CA THR A 373 -13.59 36.72 0.47
C THR A 373 -12.35 36.51 1.34
N GLY A 374 -12.04 35.27 1.74
CA GLY A 374 -10.84 34.94 2.52
C GLY A 374 -10.89 35.34 3.99
N MET A 375 -12.06 35.75 4.50
CA MET A 375 -12.24 36.05 5.92
C MET A 375 -12.52 34.77 6.71
N ASP A 376 -11.73 34.53 7.77
CA ASP A 376 -11.96 33.49 8.78
C ASP A 376 -13.17 33.89 9.63
N ASN A 377 -14.39 33.69 9.11
CA ASN A 377 -15.58 34.12 9.81
C ASN A 377 -15.97 33.11 10.90
N ARG A 378 -15.78 33.51 12.17
CA ARG A 378 -16.43 32.96 13.39
C ARG A 378 -17.97 33.09 13.39
N SER A 379 -18.58 33.41 12.25
CA SER A 379 -20.02 33.63 12.09
C SER A 379 -20.57 32.54 11.19
N TYR A 380 -21.69 31.95 11.61
CA TYR A 380 -22.46 30.84 11.02
C TYR A 380 -23.03 31.15 9.62
N GLN A 381 -22.25 31.75 8.72
CA GLN A 381 -22.63 31.95 7.34
C GLN A 381 -22.44 30.62 6.61
N GLU A 382 -23.50 30.12 5.97
CA GLU A 382 -23.48 28.84 5.26
C GLU A 382 -22.33 28.83 4.25
N LEU A 383 -21.32 28.00 4.52
CA LEU A 383 -20.25 27.74 3.57
C LEU A 383 -20.86 27.01 2.38
N SER A 384 -20.98 27.75 1.28
CA SER A 384 -21.51 27.26 0.02
C SER A 384 -20.40 27.30 -1.02
N LEU A 385 -20.33 26.25 -1.83
CA LEU A 385 -19.49 26.24 -3.05
C LEU A 385 -19.96 27.30 -4.05
N PHE A 386 -21.20 27.75 -3.97
CA PHE A 386 -21.76 28.81 -4.83
C PHE A 386 -21.77 30.14 -4.10
N SER A 387 -21.32 31.19 -4.78
CA SER A 387 -21.21 32.56 -4.31
C SER A 387 -21.53 33.52 -5.47
N ASP A 388 -21.72 34.80 -5.19
CA ASP A 388 -21.94 35.82 -6.22
C ASP A 388 -20.86 35.78 -7.30
N CYS A 389 -19.62 35.45 -6.93
CA CYS A 389 -18.47 35.28 -7.83
C CYS A 389 -18.70 34.26 -8.96
N ASN A 390 -19.39 33.15 -8.67
CA ASN A 390 -19.64 32.08 -9.65
C ASN A 390 -21.11 31.98 -10.07
N SER A 391 -21.95 32.92 -9.64
CA SER A 391 -23.37 32.98 -9.99
C SER A 391 -23.63 33.11 -11.49
N GLY A 392 -22.70 33.74 -12.23
CA GLY A 392 -22.74 33.86 -13.69
C GLY A 392 -22.29 32.61 -14.45
N CYS A 393 -21.87 31.55 -13.75
CA CYS A 393 -21.28 30.35 -14.33
C CYS A 393 -22.12 29.11 -14.02
N MET A 394 -22.37 28.26 -15.03
CA MET A 394 -23.02 26.95 -14.82
C MET A 394 -22.02 25.89 -14.35
N CYS A 395 -21.52 26.03 -13.11
CA CYS A 395 -20.52 25.14 -12.54
C CYS A 395 -21.10 23.84 -11.99
N SER A 396 -20.41 22.72 -12.23
CA SER A 396 -20.73 21.42 -11.64
C SER A 396 -20.21 21.30 -10.21
N ARG A 397 -21.01 20.74 -9.30
CA ARG A 397 -20.57 20.37 -7.94
C ARG A 397 -19.62 19.17 -7.91
N LYS A 398 -19.60 18.36 -8.97
CA LYS A 398 -18.85 17.08 -9.02
C LYS A 398 -17.46 17.23 -9.64
N GLU A 399 -17.18 18.38 -10.25
CA GLU A 399 -15.91 18.64 -10.91
C GLU A 399 -14.86 19.09 -9.89
N TRP A 400 -13.69 18.46 -9.94
CA TRP A 400 -12.58 18.70 -9.02
C TRP A 400 -11.31 18.98 -9.82
N ASP A 401 -10.91 20.25 -9.87
CA ASP A 401 -9.70 20.75 -10.57
C ASP A 401 -9.18 21.97 -9.78
N PRO A 402 -8.59 21.75 -8.58
CA PRO A 402 -8.36 22.82 -7.65
C PRO A 402 -7.35 23.85 -8.18
N VAL A 403 -7.66 25.13 -7.99
CA VAL A 403 -6.81 26.26 -8.40
C VAL A 403 -6.52 27.17 -7.22
N CYS A 404 -5.28 27.65 -7.13
CA CYS A 404 -4.87 28.59 -6.09
C CYS A 404 -5.03 30.03 -6.59
N GLY A 405 -5.78 30.85 -5.86
CA GLY A 405 -5.84 32.30 -6.07
C GLY A 405 -4.62 33.02 -5.51
N GLU A 406 -4.34 34.21 -6.03
CA GLU A 406 -3.26 35.08 -5.54
C GLU A 406 -3.48 35.54 -4.08
N ASN A 407 -4.74 35.53 -3.64
CA ASN A 407 -5.17 35.75 -2.26
C ASN A 407 -4.81 34.59 -1.29
N GLY A 408 -4.15 33.53 -1.76
CA GLY A 408 -3.79 32.37 -0.95
C GLY A 408 -4.95 31.42 -0.63
N VAL A 409 -6.10 31.59 -1.29
CA VAL A 409 -7.28 30.72 -1.14
C VAL A 409 -7.33 29.73 -2.30
N THR A 410 -7.61 28.46 -1.99
CA THR A 410 -7.82 27.41 -3.00
C THR A 410 -9.30 27.32 -3.35
N TYR A 411 -9.60 27.23 -4.64
CA TYR A 411 -10.96 27.04 -5.17
C TYR A 411 -11.08 25.64 -5.74
N VAL A 412 -12.25 25.00 -5.56
CA VAL A 412 -12.49 23.59 -5.95
C VAL A 412 -12.37 23.34 -7.45
N SER A 413 -12.78 24.32 -8.25
CA SER A 413 -12.61 24.28 -9.68
C SER A 413 -12.39 25.68 -10.24
N PRO A 414 -11.87 25.81 -11.47
CA PRO A 414 -11.67 27.08 -12.13
C PRO A 414 -12.99 27.80 -12.43
N CYS A 415 -14.05 27.03 -12.71
CA CYS A 415 -15.41 27.56 -12.85
C CYS A 415 -15.92 28.13 -11.52
N LEU A 416 -15.75 27.38 -10.43
CA LEU A 416 -16.19 27.83 -9.10
C LEU A 416 -15.37 29.04 -8.61
N ALA A 417 -14.14 29.20 -9.09
CA ALA A 417 -13.32 30.39 -8.88
C ALA A 417 -13.81 31.64 -9.67
N GLY A 418 -14.75 31.49 -10.60
CA GLY A 418 -15.24 32.59 -11.45
C GLY A 418 -14.28 32.96 -12.59
N CYS A 419 -13.34 32.07 -12.96
CA CYS A 419 -12.41 32.37 -14.04
C CYS A 419 -13.12 32.45 -15.40
N THR A 420 -12.95 33.56 -16.11
CA THR A 420 -13.60 33.84 -17.40
C THR A 420 -12.65 33.73 -18.59
N SER A 421 -11.35 33.87 -18.35
CA SER A 421 -10.31 33.69 -19.38
C SER A 421 -9.11 32.91 -18.84
N SER A 422 -8.39 32.27 -19.76
CA SER A 422 -7.12 31.62 -19.48
C SER A 422 -6.07 32.12 -20.48
N ILE A 423 -4.92 32.57 -19.97
CA ILE A 423 -3.80 33.10 -20.76
C ILE A 423 -2.58 32.23 -20.51
N GLY A 424 -1.89 31.84 -21.58
CA GLY A 424 -0.68 31.02 -21.54
C GLY A 424 -0.94 29.53 -21.84
N LEU A 425 0.13 28.84 -22.22
CA LEU A 425 0.13 27.39 -22.38
C LEU A 425 0.82 26.73 -21.20
N GLY A 426 0.18 25.69 -20.68
CA GLY A 426 0.85 24.73 -19.83
C GLY A 426 1.25 25.25 -18.44
N ARG A 427 2.54 25.18 -18.11
CA ARG A 427 3.07 25.46 -16.77
C ARG A 427 2.94 26.93 -16.37
N ASN A 428 2.75 27.81 -17.37
CA ASN A 428 2.56 29.25 -17.21
C ASN A 428 1.10 29.67 -17.47
N MET A 429 0.14 28.73 -17.45
CA MET A 429 -1.27 29.07 -17.65
C MET A 429 -1.80 29.82 -16.43
N VAL A 430 -2.12 31.10 -16.64
CA VAL A 430 -2.76 31.98 -15.65
C VAL A 430 -4.24 32.09 -16.02
N ARG A 431 -5.12 31.92 -15.05
CA ARG A 431 -6.57 32.08 -15.25
C ARG A 431 -7.02 33.38 -14.60
N HIS A 432 -7.71 34.21 -15.37
CA HIS A 432 -8.15 35.52 -14.89
C HIS A 432 -9.63 35.46 -14.51
N ILE A 433 -9.93 36.09 -13.38
CA ILE A 433 -11.26 36.47 -12.94
C ILE A 433 -11.51 37.88 -13.50
N LEU A 434 -12.75 38.16 -13.91
CA LEU A 434 -13.14 39.43 -14.54
C LEU A 434 -13.13 40.60 -13.55
#